data_AF-M1CP68-F1
#
_entry.id   AF-M1CP68-F1
#
_cell.length_a   1.000
_cell.length_b   1.000
_cell.length_c   1.000
_cell.angle_alpha   90.00
_cell.angle_beta   90.00
_cell.angle_gamma   90.00
#
_symmetry.space_group_name_H-M   'P 1'
#
loop_
_entity.id
_entity.type
_entity.pdbx_description
1 polymer ?
#
loop_
_entity_poly.entity_id
_entity_poly.type
_entity_poly.pdbx_seq_one_letter_code
_entity_poly.pdbx_strand_id
1 'polypeptide(L)'
;IGTETPVVSEDTINVLDDVQVFDLNGQGVPISDLWKDRKAVVAFARHFGCVLCRIRADYLAAEKDKMDAAGVALVLIGPGSVDQARKFYEQTKFKGEVYADPSYRSYEALRFVSGITTTFTPGAGLKIIQAYMEGYRQDWELSFEKDTRTRGGW
;
A
#
# COMPACT_ATOMS: atom_id res chain seq x y z
N ILE A 1 19.24 8.56 23.43
CA ILE A 1 17.78 8.37 23.60
C ILE A 1 17.35 7.43 22.49
N GLY A 2 17.33 6.13 22.79
CA GLY A 2 17.00 5.10 21.82
C GLY A 2 15.49 5.11 21.57
N THR A 3 15.09 5.30 20.32
CA THR A 3 13.71 5.10 19.90
C THR A 3 13.44 3.60 19.94
N GLU A 4 12.77 3.12 20.99
CA GLU A 4 12.20 1.78 20.99
C GLU A 4 11.26 1.67 19.80
N THR A 5 11.60 0.77 18.88
CA THR A 5 10.70 0.42 17.78
C THR A 5 9.54 -0.32 18.44
N PRO A 6 8.28 0.11 18.23
CA PRO A 6 7.16 -0.57 18.85
C PRO A 6 7.15 -2.02 18.34
N VAL A 7 7.38 -2.96 19.24
CA VAL A 7 7.26 -4.38 18.95
C VAL A 7 5.77 -4.65 18.72
N VAL A 8 5.42 -5.16 17.54
CA VAL A 8 4.05 -5.54 17.20
C VAL A 8 3.58 -6.56 18.25
N SER A 9 2.47 -6.28 18.94
CA SER A 9 1.97 -7.16 20.00
C SER A 9 1.46 -8.49 19.44
N GLU A 10 1.54 -9.55 20.22
CA GLU A 10 1.10 -10.91 19.86
C GLU A 10 -0.38 -10.93 19.41
N ASP A 11 -1.22 -10.10 20.02
CA ASP A 11 -2.62 -9.90 19.62
C ASP A 11 -2.78 -9.34 18.19
N THR A 12 -1.88 -8.46 17.74
CA THR A 12 -1.92 -7.91 16.39
C THR A 12 -1.48 -8.95 15.36
N ILE A 13 -0.54 -9.82 15.72
CA ILE A 13 -0.09 -10.94 14.88
C ILE A 13 -1.25 -11.93 14.67
N ASN A 14 -1.95 -12.31 15.74
CA ASN A 14 -3.13 -13.20 15.65
C ASN A 14 -4.25 -12.60 14.79
N VAL A 15 -4.51 -11.29 14.87
CA VAL A 15 -5.53 -10.65 14.03
C VAL A 15 -5.12 -10.61 12.56
N LEU A 16 -3.83 -10.47 12.26
CA LEU A 16 -3.33 -10.45 10.88
C LEU A 16 -3.42 -11.82 10.21
N ASP A 17 -3.27 -12.93 10.93
CA ASP A 17 -3.38 -14.27 10.35
C ASP A 17 -4.77 -14.56 9.74
N ASP A 18 -5.82 -13.88 10.23
CA ASP A 18 -7.18 -13.96 9.69
C ASP A 18 -7.46 -13.00 8.51
N VAL A 19 -6.50 -12.15 8.15
CA VAL A 19 -6.66 -11.16 7.07
C VAL A 19 -6.31 -11.78 5.72
N GLN A 20 -7.23 -11.69 4.78
CA GLN A 20 -7.02 -12.09 3.38
C GLN A 20 -6.74 -10.86 2.52
N VAL A 21 -5.72 -10.97 1.67
CA VAL A 21 -5.43 -10.02 0.59
C VAL A 21 -5.43 -10.78 -0.74
N PHE A 22 -5.66 -10.08 -1.86
CA PHE A 22 -5.94 -10.70 -3.14
C PHE A 22 -4.90 -10.30 -4.17
N ASP A 23 -4.31 -11.28 -4.85
CA ASP A 23 -3.37 -11.02 -5.94
C ASP A 23 -4.07 -10.42 -7.18
N LEU A 24 -3.31 -10.14 -8.24
CA LEU A 24 -3.83 -9.57 -9.49
C LEU A 24 -4.78 -10.51 -10.27
N ASN A 25 -4.82 -11.79 -9.92
CA ASN A 25 -5.74 -12.80 -10.47
C ASN A 25 -7.01 -12.96 -9.62
N GLY A 26 -7.07 -12.30 -8.45
CA GLY A 26 -8.16 -12.44 -7.49
C GLY A 26 -8.05 -13.66 -6.59
N GLN A 27 -6.86 -14.29 -6.53
CA GLN A 27 -6.60 -15.34 -5.55
C GLN A 27 -6.38 -14.70 -4.17
N GLY A 28 -7.23 -15.06 -3.22
CA GLY A 28 -7.06 -14.69 -1.82
C GLY A 28 -5.90 -15.46 -1.18
N VAL A 29 -5.05 -14.75 -0.44
CA VAL A 29 -3.96 -15.29 0.36
C VAL A 29 -4.00 -14.70 1.77
N PRO A 30 -3.67 -15.47 2.82
CA PRO A 30 -3.42 -14.91 4.14
C PRO A 30 -2.32 -13.85 4.06
N ILE A 31 -2.50 -12.70 4.71
CA ILE A 31 -1.51 -11.63 4.63
C ILE A 31 -0.15 -12.05 5.20
N SER A 32 -0.13 -12.92 6.22
CA SER A 32 1.11 -13.42 6.82
C SER A 32 1.90 -14.33 5.87
N ASP A 33 1.25 -14.96 4.89
CA ASP A 33 1.92 -15.77 3.86
C ASP A 33 2.89 -14.95 3.00
N LEU A 34 2.71 -13.62 2.96
CA LEU A 34 3.60 -12.72 2.22
C LEU A 34 5.02 -12.65 2.80
N TRP A 35 5.21 -13.04 4.08
CA TRP A 35 6.51 -12.97 4.75
C TRP A 35 6.83 -14.15 5.68
N LYS A 36 5.93 -15.11 5.89
CA LYS A 36 6.17 -16.21 6.83
C LYS A 36 7.43 -17.04 6.51
N ASP A 37 7.69 -17.27 5.22
CA ASP A 37 8.79 -18.13 4.74
C ASP A 37 9.88 -17.34 3.98
N ARG A 38 9.83 -16.00 4.01
CA ARG A 38 10.76 -15.13 3.29
C ARG A 38 10.89 -13.74 3.92
N LYS A 39 12.04 -13.09 3.74
CA LYS A 39 12.17 -11.67 4.07
C LYS A 39 11.36 -10.83 3.08
N ALA A 40 10.65 -9.82 3.58
CA ALA A 40 9.84 -8.95 2.74
C ALA A 40 9.83 -7.50 3.25
N VAL A 41 9.80 -6.56 2.31
CA VAL A 41 9.35 -5.19 2.52
C VAL A 41 7.90 -5.13 2.07
N VAL A 42 6.98 -4.94 3.02
CA VAL A 42 5.54 -4.82 2.76
C VAL A 42 5.14 -3.35 2.89
N ALA A 43 4.89 -2.71 1.75
CA ALA A 43 4.49 -1.32 1.68
C ALA A 43 2.98 -1.19 1.55
N PHE A 44 2.37 -0.32 2.35
CA PHE A 44 0.93 -0.03 2.28
C PHE A 44 0.68 1.28 1.52
N ALA A 45 -0.12 1.19 0.46
CA ALA A 45 -0.62 2.35 -0.27
C ALA A 45 -1.84 2.92 0.43
N ARG A 46 -2.08 4.22 0.30
CA ARG A 46 -3.31 4.83 0.82
C ARG A 46 -4.53 4.41 -0.01
N HIS A 47 -4.34 4.39 -1.32
CA HIS A 47 -5.25 3.88 -2.35
C HIS A 47 -4.47 3.83 -3.68
N PHE A 48 -4.93 3.01 -4.63
CA PHE A 48 -4.24 2.81 -5.92
C PHE A 48 -4.21 4.05 -6.84
N GLY A 49 -5.07 5.04 -6.59
CA GLY A 49 -5.07 6.31 -7.32
C GLY A 49 -4.12 7.40 -6.78
N CYS A 50 -3.50 7.21 -5.60
CA CYS A 50 -2.78 8.26 -4.90
C CYS A 50 -1.44 8.64 -5.58
N VAL A 51 -1.27 9.92 -5.93
CA VAL A 51 -0.03 10.42 -6.56
C VAL A 51 1.21 10.21 -5.68
N LEU A 52 1.09 10.40 -4.36
CA LEU A 52 2.20 10.21 -3.43
C LEU A 52 2.55 8.73 -3.25
N CYS A 53 1.55 7.84 -3.33
CA CYS A 53 1.79 6.40 -3.31
C CYS A 53 2.48 5.95 -4.60
N ARG A 54 2.19 6.55 -5.75
CA ARG A 54 2.90 6.29 -7.00
C ARG A 54 4.36 6.69 -6.93
N ILE A 55 4.66 7.89 -6.43
CA ILE A 55 6.06 8.32 -6.20
C ILE A 55 6.80 7.32 -5.29
N ARG A 56 6.16 6.89 -4.19
CA ARG A 56 6.76 5.91 -3.28
C ARG A 56 6.95 4.55 -3.95
N ALA A 57 5.99 4.10 -4.76
CA ALA A 57 6.09 2.86 -5.50
C ALA A 57 7.25 2.90 -6.51
N ASP A 58 7.46 4.01 -7.20
CA ASP A 58 8.59 4.19 -8.12
C ASP A 58 9.94 4.17 -7.39
N TYR A 59 10.02 4.84 -6.23
CA TYR A 59 11.22 4.78 -5.38
C TYR A 59 11.53 3.34 -4.93
N LEU A 60 10.51 2.60 -4.46
CA LEU A 60 10.69 1.21 -4.05
C LEU A 60 11.06 0.30 -5.24
N ALA A 61 10.47 0.53 -6.41
CA ALA A 61 10.78 -0.20 -7.63
C ALA A 61 12.21 0.06 -8.13
N ALA A 62 12.75 1.26 -7.90
CA ALA A 62 14.15 1.59 -8.22
C ALA A 62 15.15 0.79 -7.35
N GLU A 63 14.75 0.41 -6.14
CA GLU A 63 15.58 -0.34 -5.19
C GLU A 63 15.39 -1.87 -5.32
N LYS A 64 14.51 -2.34 -6.21
CA LYS A 64 14.14 -3.76 -6.35
C LYS A 64 15.34 -4.67 -6.60
N ASP A 65 16.28 -4.28 -7.45
CA ASP A 65 17.44 -5.12 -7.78
C ASP A 65 18.33 -5.36 -6.54
N LYS A 66 18.43 -4.37 -5.65
CA LYS A 66 19.16 -4.52 -4.37
C LYS A 66 18.40 -5.42 -3.39
N MET A 67 17.07 -5.31 -3.35
CA MET A 67 16.23 -6.19 -2.53
C MET A 67 16.34 -7.64 -3.00
N ASP A 68 16.30 -7.88 -4.32
CA ASP A 68 16.45 -9.20 -4.91
C ASP A 68 17.82 -9.82 -4.61
N ALA A 69 18.90 -9.04 -4.75
CA ALA A 69 20.24 -9.48 -4.38
C ALA A 69 20.37 -9.85 -2.89
N ALA A 70 19.53 -9.27 -2.03
CA ALA A 70 19.46 -9.57 -0.60
C ALA A 70 18.46 -10.69 -0.25
N GLY A 71 17.75 -11.26 -1.24
CA GLY A 71 16.70 -12.25 -1.01
C GLY A 71 15.47 -11.67 -0.31
N VAL A 72 15.15 -10.39 -0.55
CA VAL A 72 14.04 -9.66 0.08
C VAL A 72 12.94 -9.39 -0.94
N ALA A 73 11.71 -9.78 -0.61
CA ALA A 73 10.52 -9.46 -1.39
C ALA A 73 10.22 -7.96 -1.36
N LEU A 74 9.65 -7.44 -2.44
CA LEU A 74 8.95 -6.17 -2.43
C LEU A 74 7.47 -6.42 -2.69
N VAL A 75 6.63 -6.07 -1.72
CA VAL A 75 5.18 -6.26 -1.76
C VAL A 75 4.50 -4.92 -1.54
N LEU A 76 3.49 -4.60 -2.35
CA LEU A 76 2.62 -3.44 -2.17
C LEU A 76 1.18 -3.88 -1.95
N ILE A 77 0.59 -3.47 -0.82
CA ILE A 77 -0.80 -3.72 -0.46
C ILE A 77 -1.55 -2.40 -0.52
N GLY A 78 -2.73 -2.37 -1.13
CA GLY A 78 -3.58 -1.18 -1.17
C GLY A 78 -5.04 -1.52 -0.91
N PRO A 79 -5.81 -0.63 -0.27
CA PRO A 79 -7.24 -0.83 -0.14
C PRO A 79 -7.88 -0.60 -1.51
N GLY A 80 -8.78 -1.49 -1.89
CA GLY A 80 -9.43 -1.43 -3.19
C GLY A 80 -9.70 -2.79 -3.81
N SER A 81 -10.30 -2.79 -5.00
CA SER A 81 -10.58 -4.01 -5.75
C SER A 81 -9.33 -4.56 -6.45
N VAL A 82 -9.41 -5.83 -6.88
CA VAL A 82 -8.37 -6.47 -7.70
C VAL A 82 -8.17 -5.72 -9.03
N ASP A 83 -9.24 -5.17 -9.61
CA ASP A 83 -9.17 -4.41 -10.85
C ASP A 83 -8.40 -3.08 -10.65
N GLN A 84 -8.58 -2.42 -9.50
CA GLN A 84 -7.80 -1.23 -9.15
C GLN A 84 -6.32 -1.55 -8.99
N ALA A 85 -6.00 -2.66 -8.31
CA ALA A 85 -4.63 -3.14 -8.16
C ALA A 85 -3.99 -3.45 -9.52
N ARG A 86 -4.74 -4.09 -10.43
CA ARG A 86 -4.27 -4.41 -11.79
C ARG A 86 -4.00 -3.15 -12.61
N LYS A 87 -4.94 -2.19 -12.63
CA LYS A 87 -4.73 -0.89 -13.29
C LYS A 87 -3.50 -0.17 -12.75
N PHE A 88 -3.32 -0.14 -11.42
CA PHE A 88 -2.14 0.44 -10.80
C PHE A 88 -0.85 -0.25 -11.27
N TYR A 89 -0.81 -1.58 -11.25
CA TYR A 89 0.34 -2.36 -11.70
C TYR A 89 0.67 -2.10 -13.17
N GLU A 90 -0.35 -2.08 -14.03
CA GLU A 90 -0.20 -1.83 -15.47
C GLU A 90 0.31 -0.43 -15.79
N GLN A 91 -0.16 0.58 -15.06
CA GLN A 91 0.23 1.98 -15.28
C GLN A 91 1.63 2.30 -14.73
N THR A 92 1.96 1.76 -13.55
CA THR A 92 3.24 2.05 -12.87
C THR A 92 4.37 1.13 -13.32
N LYS A 93 4.04 -0.04 -13.90
CA LYS A 93 5.00 -1.11 -14.15
C LYS A 93 5.78 -1.48 -12.88
N PHE A 94 5.10 -1.43 -11.73
CA PHE A 94 5.70 -1.75 -10.44
C PHE A 94 6.40 -3.11 -10.50
N LYS A 95 7.63 -3.18 -10.02
CA LYS A 95 8.47 -4.38 -10.15
C LYS A 95 8.25 -5.41 -9.04
N GLY A 96 7.48 -5.06 -8.02
CA GLY A 96 7.15 -5.93 -6.89
C GLY A 96 5.79 -6.62 -7.06
N GLU A 97 5.42 -7.39 -6.05
CA GLU A 97 4.11 -8.03 -5.96
C GLU A 97 3.06 -6.99 -5.52
N VAL A 98 1.85 -7.05 -6.08
CA VAL A 98 0.76 -6.13 -5.74
C VAL A 98 -0.45 -6.92 -5.28
N TYR A 99 -0.99 -6.54 -4.12
CA TYR A 99 -2.18 -7.14 -3.54
C TYR A 99 -3.25 -6.09 -3.24
N ALA A 100 -4.49 -6.42 -3.56
CA ALA A 100 -5.67 -5.69 -3.16
C ALA A 100 -6.12 -6.15 -1.76
N ASP A 101 -6.54 -5.22 -0.92
CA ASP A 101 -7.36 -5.50 0.25
C ASP A 101 -8.76 -4.90 0.06
N PRO A 102 -9.69 -5.63 -0.59
CA PRO A 102 -11.05 -5.16 -0.80
C PRO A 102 -11.85 -5.09 0.51
N SER A 103 -11.38 -5.74 1.58
CA SER A 103 -12.07 -5.80 2.87
C SER A 103 -11.67 -4.66 3.81
N TYR A 104 -10.53 -4.02 3.55
CA TYR A 104 -9.88 -3.03 4.43
C TYR A 104 -9.37 -3.61 5.77
N ARG A 105 -9.47 -4.94 5.97
CA ARG A 105 -9.14 -5.59 7.24
C ARG A 105 -7.66 -5.51 7.59
N SER A 106 -6.75 -5.42 6.60
CA SER A 106 -5.33 -5.23 6.88
C SER A 106 -5.05 -3.88 7.54
N TYR A 107 -5.77 -2.84 7.13
CA TYR A 107 -5.64 -1.48 7.68
C TYR A 107 -6.24 -1.40 9.08
N GLU A 108 -7.37 -2.06 9.32
CA GLU A 108 -7.98 -2.18 10.65
C GLU A 108 -7.09 -2.96 11.62
N ALA A 109 -6.57 -4.11 11.19
CA ALA A 109 -5.68 -4.96 11.99
C ALA A 109 -4.40 -4.23 12.40
N LEU A 110 -3.79 -3.49 11.48
CA LEU A 110 -2.60 -2.66 11.72
C LEU A 110 -2.91 -1.32 12.39
N ARG A 111 -4.20 -1.03 12.62
CA ARG A 111 -4.69 0.22 13.23
C ARG A 111 -4.16 1.47 12.51
N PHE A 112 -4.07 1.40 11.18
CA PHE A 112 -3.66 2.57 10.40
C PHE A 112 -4.66 3.70 10.57
N VAL A 113 -4.12 4.91 10.78
CA VAL A 113 -4.92 6.12 10.89
C VAL A 113 -5.51 6.44 9.51
N SER A 114 -6.82 6.66 9.45
CA SER A 114 -7.54 7.08 8.25
C SER A 114 -8.40 8.31 8.54
N GLY A 115 -8.72 9.09 7.50
CA GLY A 115 -9.61 10.26 7.58
C GLY A 115 -9.08 11.56 6.94
N ILE A 116 -10.03 12.43 6.63
CA ILE A 116 -9.81 13.73 5.95
C ILE A 116 -8.91 14.65 6.78
N THR A 117 -9.15 14.74 8.10
CA THR A 117 -8.43 15.67 8.97
C THR A 117 -6.96 15.30 9.18
N THR A 118 -6.61 14.02 9.07
CA THR A 118 -5.24 13.53 9.22
C THR A 118 -4.47 13.58 7.90
N THR A 119 -5.18 13.67 6.77
CA THR A 119 -4.55 13.63 5.44
C THR A 119 -4.42 14.99 4.77
N PHE A 120 -5.40 15.89 4.94
CA PHE A 120 -5.36 17.22 4.33
C PHE A 120 -4.60 18.23 5.21
N THR A 121 -3.28 18.05 5.30
CA THR A 121 -2.36 18.98 5.97
C THR A 121 -1.68 19.93 4.96
N PRO A 122 -1.22 21.13 5.37
CA PRO A 122 -0.49 22.04 4.48
C PRO A 122 0.76 21.38 3.84
N GLY A 123 1.46 20.52 4.59
CA GLY A 123 2.61 19.77 4.09
C GLY A 123 2.24 18.76 2.98
N ALA A 124 1.10 18.09 3.11
CA ALA A 124 0.59 17.19 2.06
C ALA A 124 0.27 17.95 0.76
N GLY A 125 -0.31 19.16 0.87
CA GLY A 125 -0.58 20.03 -0.28
C GLY A 125 0.69 20.43 -1.05
N LEU A 126 1.76 20.82 -0.33
CA LEU A 126 3.05 21.14 -0.95
C LEU A 126 3.67 19.93 -1.68
N LYS A 127 3.57 18.73 -1.08
CA LYS A 127 4.07 17.50 -1.71
C LYS A 127 3.30 17.12 -2.97
N ILE A 128 2.00 17.39 -3.04
CA ILE A 128 1.20 17.19 -4.26
C ILE A 128 1.61 18.18 -5.36
N ILE A 129 1.84 19.46 -5.02
CA ILE A 129 2.33 20.45 -5.99
C ILE A 129 3.70 20.03 -6.54
N GLN A 130 4.61 19.62 -5.66
CA GLN A 130 5.92 19.10 -6.05
C GLN A 130 5.80 17.89 -6.99
N ALA A 131 4.95 16.92 -6.64
CA ALA A 131 4.68 15.75 -7.48
C ALA A 131 4.20 16.15 -8.89
N TYR A 132 3.33 17.15 -8.99
CA TYR A 132 2.86 17.66 -10.27
C TYR A 132 3.98 18.30 -11.11
N MET A 133 4.90 19.03 -10.48
CA MET A 133 6.07 19.60 -11.14
C MET A 133 7.03 18.52 -11.66
N GLU A 134 7.15 17.41 -10.92
CA GLU A 134 7.96 16.24 -11.29
C GLU A 134 7.28 15.31 -12.32
N GLY A 135 6.10 15.70 -12.84
CA GLY A 135 5.39 14.99 -13.90
C GLY A 135 4.40 13.93 -13.42
N TYR A 136 4.36 13.62 -12.13
CA TYR A 136 3.37 12.70 -11.57
C TYR A 136 1.98 13.32 -11.60
N ARG A 137 0.94 12.50 -11.76
CA ARG A 137 -0.45 12.96 -11.74
C ARG A 137 -1.30 12.08 -10.82
N GLN A 138 -2.29 12.70 -10.18
CA GLN A 138 -3.33 11.97 -9.46
C GLN A 138 -4.19 11.21 -10.46
N ASP A 139 -4.37 9.90 -10.26
CA ASP A 139 -5.30 9.11 -11.05
C ASP A 139 -6.68 9.20 -10.40
N TRP A 140 -7.52 10.08 -10.94
CA TRP A 140 -8.83 10.36 -10.40
C TRP A 140 -9.83 9.22 -10.60
N GLU A 141 -9.69 8.42 -11.66
CA GLU A 141 -10.56 7.27 -11.91
C GLU A 141 -10.39 6.24 -10.78
N LEU A 142 -9.14 5.90 -10.47
CA LEU A 142 -8.79 5.01 -9.35
C LEU A 142 -9.01 5.63 -7.97
N SER A 143 -9.19 6.95 -7.88
CA SER A 143 -9.40 7.64 -6.59
C SER A 143 -10.89 7.81 -6.23
N PHE A 144 -11.80 7.73 -7.21
CA PHE A 144 -13.23 7.99 -7.03
C PHE A 144 -14.13 6.76 -7.18
N GLU A 145 -13.58 5.58 -7.44
CA GLU A 145 -14.37 4.34 -7.35
C GLU A 145 -15.00 4.22 -5.95
N LYS A 146 -16.31 3.94 -5.92
CA LYS A 146 -17.16 4.11 -4.72
C LYS A 146 -16.62 3.41 -3.47
N ASP A 147 -15.92 2.28 -3.64
CA ASP A 147 -15.30 1.52 -2.56
C ASP A 147 -14.15 2.28 -1.88
N THR A 148 -13.37 3.05 -2.64
CA THR A 148 -12.25 3.85 -2.13
C THR A 148 -12.73 5.03 -1.29
N ARG A 149 -13.85 5.66 -1.67
CA ARG A 149 -14.37 6.85 -0.98
C ARG A 149 -15.16 6.54 0.29
N THR A 150 -15.89 5.42 0.32
CA THR A 150 -16.79 5.06 1.43
C THR A 150 -16.06 4.51 2.66
N ARG A 151 -14.82 4.02 2.50
CA ARG A 151 -14.01 3.41 3.58
C ARG A 151 -12.81 4.24 4.03
N GLY A 152 -12.83 5.55 3.78
CA GLY A 152 -11.80 6.45 4.31
C GLY A 152 -10.52 6.58 3.46
N GLY A 153 -10.59 6.30 2.15
CA GLY A 153 -9.50 6.61 1.20
C GLY A 153 -9.21 8.12 1.02
N TRP A 154 -9.88 8.98 1.79
CA TRP A 154 -9.75 10.43 1.80
C TRP A 154 -9.60 11.01 3.21
#